data_AF-Q6LGW2-F1
#
_entry.id   AF-Q6LGW2-F1
#
_cell.length_a   1.000
_cell.length_b   1.000
_cell.length_c   1.000
_cell.angle_alpha   90.00
_cell.angle_beta   90.00
_cell.angle_gamma   90.00
#
_symmetry.space_group_name_H-M   'P 1'
#
loop_
_entity.id
_entity.type
_entity.pdbx_description
1 polymer ?
#
loop_
_entity_poly.entity_id
_entity_poly.type
_entity_poly.pdbx_seq_one_letter_code
_entity_poly.pdbx_strand_id
1 'polypeptide(L)'
;MCGHRVLTRSVIPMSTRSECMSLGDEPLHHIILYNQIELFMKRISSIALCGMFSTCAIAAPHATWQIVDCQERIVISQLPTIVTPPLATHSSIEQGDPFVIESESPNAPLSLVEAAIAGSKKTPAKIAVKPQQAKQSTAYQTPTKKVIQPQYVVTKGQSYMTALRQWVAKDKLTRVAWSLPPETIKTLNETSPNGEVFKGSLSQVVSTLGKQLDTPLHFAHNPMKGLSAIHTLGSNVELNWVHGATLKAAVHNLTTDFDWSWKEGMTIQGGSWMSPDNFQLAAPYPIVSPRGDFAFALNTVLDGYPVQAQLLYGTQLIFIMEKE
;
A
#
# COMPACT_ATOMS: atom_id res chain seq x y z
N MET A 1 14.42 34.54 61.09
CA MET A 1 14.86 35.35 59.93
C MET A 1 13.95 35.04 58.76
N CYS A 2 13.56 36.08 58.04
CA CYS A 2 12.63 36.17 56.90
C CYS A 2 12.89 35.12 55.78
N GLY A 3 11.95 34.76 54.92
CA GLY A 3 10.64 35.34 54.64
C GLY A 3 9.82 34.50 53.64
N HIS A 4 8.53 34.85 53.58
CA HIS A 4 7.49 34.33 52.68
C HIS A 4 7.70 34.68 51.21
N ARG A 5 7.12 33.86 50.31
CA ARG A 5 6.31 34.39 49.19
C ARG A 5 5.22 33.41 48.77
N VAL A 6 3.99 33.86 48.98
CA VAL A 6 2.73 33.33 48.46
C VAL A 6 2.43 34.05 47.15
N LEU A 7 1.99 33.34 46.12
CA LEU A 7 1.33 33.94 44.95
C LEU A 7 -0.04 33.30 44.78
N THR A 8 -1.04 34.06 45.18
CA THR A 8 -2.46 33.90 44.87
C THR A 8 -2.71 34.35 43.43
N ARG A 9 -3.58 33.63 42.70
CA ARG A 9 -4.26 34.22 41.53
C ARG A 9 -5.74 33.91 41.57
N SER A 10 -6.48 35.01 41.45
CA SER A 10 -7.91 35.20 41.66
C SER A 10 -8.77 34.62 40.53
N VAL A 11 -10.02 34.30 40.86
CA VAL A 11 -11.02 33.63 40.03
C VAL A 11 -12.31 34.48 40.06
N ILE A 12 -12.89 34.72 38.86
CA ILE A 12 -14.27 35.20 38.45
C ILE A 12 -14.74 36.63 38.84
N PRO A 13 -15.81 37.25 38.23
CA PRO A 13 -16.79 36.75 37.24
C PRO A 13 -17.27 37.68 36.08
N MET A 14 -18.01 37.03 35.15
CA MET A 14 -19.16 37.47 34.33
C MET A 14 -19.23 38.88 33.70
N SER A 15 -19.47 38.91 32.39
CA SER A 15 -20.29 39.95 31.76
C SER A 15 -21.14 39.35 30.63
N THR A 16 -22.45 39.36 30.85
CA THR A 16 -23.52 39.12 29.89
C THR A 16 -23.75 40.38 29.05
N ARG A 17 -23.86 40.26 27.72
CA ARG A 17 -24.67 41.19 26.94
C ARG A 17 -25.25 40.53 25.69
N SER A 18 -26.57 40.46 25.68
CA SER A 18 -27.43 40.24 24.52
C SER A 18 -27.24 41.32 23.46
N GLU A 19 -27.25 40.93 22.20
CA GLU A 19 -27.76 41.80 21.13
C GLU A 19 -28.47 40.93 20.09
N CYS A 20 -29.80 41.03 20.10
CA CYS A 20 -30.66 40.61 19.02
C CYS A 20 -30.52 41.65 17.89
N MET A 21 -30.19 41.21 16.67
CA MET A 21 -30.54 41.96 15.47
C MET A 21 -31.36 41.08 14.54
N SER A 22 -32.50 41.65 14.18
CA SER A 22 -33.61 41.08 13.45
C SER A 22 -33.68 41.74 12.08
N LEU A 23 -34.10 40.93 11.10
CA LEU A 23 -34.65 41.25 9.78
C LEU A 23 -33.83 42.13 8.81
N GLY A 24 -33.51 41.50 7.67
CA GLY A 24 -33.39 42.13 6.37
C GLY A 24 -33.95 41.17 5.33
N ASP A 25 -35.25 41.28 5.06
CA ASP A 25 -35.89 40.80 3.82
C ASP A 25 -35.20 41.45 2.61
N GLU A 26 -34.98 40.71 1.54
CA GLU A 26 -35.10 41.17 0.13
C GLU A 26 -35.05 39.94 -0.81
N PRO A 27 -35.78 39.94 -1.95
CA PRO A 27 -36.23 38.73 -2.62
C PRO A 27 -35.56 38.42 -3.98
N LEU A 28 -35.76 37.17 -4.41
CA LEU A 28 -35.88 36.69 -5.80
C LEU A 28 -34.73 36.99 -6.79
N HIS A 29 -33.98 35.94 -7.13
CA HIS A 29 -33.66 35.61 -8.55
C HIS A 29 -33.34 34.10 -8.67
N HIS A 30 -34.41 33.29 -8.72
CA HIS A 30 -34.38 31.98 -9.37
C HIS A 30 -34.47 32.23 -10.88
N ILE A 31 -33.53 31.70 -11.70
CA ILE A 31 -33.74 31.38 -13.13
C ILE A 31 -32.48 30.70 -13.73
N ILE A 32 -32.69 29.48 -14.27
CA ILE A 32 -31.91 28.64 -15.23
C ILE A 32 -30.63 27.94 -14.78
N LEU A 33 -30.72 26.60 -14.61
CA LEU A 33 -30.01 25.59 -15.43
C LEU A 33 -30.40 24.17 -14.94
N TYR A 34 -31.66 23.79 -15.13
CA TYR A 34 -32.12 22.39 -15.03
C TYR A 34 -32.69 22.00 -16.39
N ASN A 35 -31.81 21.55 -17.30
CA ASN A 35 -32.26 20.98 -18.57
C ASN A 35 -31.19 20.13 -19.26
N GLN A 36 -30.77 19.00 -18.65
CA GLN A 36 -29.85 18.03 -19.31
C GLN A 36 -29.89 16.60 -18.72
N ILE A 37 -30.98 16.16 -18.06
CA ILE A 37 -31.05 14.77 -17.49
C ILE A 37 -32.25 13.94 -18.00
N GLU A 38 -33.22 14.51 -18.71
CA GLU A 38 -34.45 13.81 -19.13
C GLU A 38 -34.35 12.96 -20.42
N LEU A 39 -33.17 12.78 -21.02
CA LEU A 39 -33.05 12.15 -22.35
C LEU A 39 -32.39 10.75 -22.39
N PHE A 40 -32.07 10.14 -21.25
CA PHE A 40 -31.45 8.80 -21.24
C PHE A 40 -32.28 7.67 -20.60
N MET A 41 -33.45 7.96 -20.03
CA MET A 41 -34.28 6.98 -19.30
C MET A 41 -35.50 6.49 -20.09
N LYS A 42 -35.43 6.40 -21.42
CA LYS A 42 -36.59 6.00 -22.25
C LYS A 42 -36.31 4.91 -23.28
N ARG A 43 -35.43 3.96 -22.96
CA ARG A 43 -35.19 2.83 -23.88
C ARG A 43 -34.84 1.49 -23.23
N ILE A 44 -35.52 1.09 -22.16
CA ILE A 44 -35.60 -0.33 -21.78
C ILE A 44 -37.01 -0.62 -21.28
N SER A 45 -37.91 -0.98 -22.20
CA SER A 45 -39.20 -1.61 -21.90
C SER A 45 -39.38 -2.76 -22.86
N SER A 46 -39.24 -3.98 -22.33
CA SER A 46 -39.98 -5.21 -22.71
C SER A 46 -39.10 -6.45 -22.57
N ILE A 47 -39.07 -7.04 -21.38
CA ILE A 47 -39.10 -8.49 -21.24
C ILE A 47 -40.10 -8.78 -20.11
N ALA A 48 -41.30 -9.19 -20.52
CA ALA A 48 -42.30 -9.73 -19.63
C ALA A 48 -41.97 -11.20 -19.36
N LEU A 49 -41.66 -11.54 -18.11
CA LEU A 49 -41.73 -12.92 -17.63
C LEU A 49 -42.68 -12.96 -16.42
N CYS A 50 -43.84 -13.58 -16.61
CA CYS A 50 -44.76 -13.92 -15.54
C CYS A 50 -44.15 -15.04 -14.69
N GLY A 51 -43.96 -14.79 -13.40
CA GLY A 51 -43.67 -15.80 -12.39
C GLY A 51 -44.28 -15.35 -11.08
N MET A 52 -45.26 -16.11 -10.59
CA MET A 52 -45.97 -15.84 -9.34
C MET A 52 -45.00 -15.96 -8.15
N PHE A 53 -44.74 -14.86 -7.46
CA PHE A 53 -44.09 -14.88 -6.15
C PHE A 53 -45.07 -14.37 -5.10
N SER A 54 -45.23 -15.19 -4.06
CA SER A 54 -45.97 -14.90 -2.84
C SER A 54 -45.41 -13.64 -2.19
N THR A 55 -46.25 -12.63 -2.01
CA THR A 55 -45.92 -11.33 -1.42
C THR A 55 -45.74 -11.46 0.09
N CYS A 56 -44.51 -11.70 0.55
CA CYS A 56 -44.10 -11.29 1.88
C CYS A 56 -43.78 -9.79 1.84
N ALA A 57 -44.69 -8.96 2.37
CA ALA A 57 -44.45 -7.54 2.55
C ALA A 57 -43.37 -7.33 3.62
N ILE A 58 -42.13 -7.16 3.19
CA ILE A 58 -41.04 -6.70 4.06
C ILE A 58 -41.15 -5.18 4.07
N ALA A 59 -41.56 -4.62 5.21
CA ALA A 59 -41.54 -3.17 5.41
C ALA A 59 -40.09 -2.68 5.28
N ALA A 60 -39.85 -1.77 4.33
CA ALA A 60 -38.53 -1.19 4.15
C ALA A 60 -38.17 -0.33 5.38
N PRO A 61 -36.92 -0.36 5.86
CA PRO A 61 -36.49 0.49 6.95
C PRO A 61 -36.67 1.95 6.57
N HIS A 62 -37.31 2.72 7.43
CA HIS A 62 -37.49 4.16 7.26
C HIS A 62 -36.54 4.89 8.21
N ALA A 63 -35.74 5.79 7.65
CA ALA A 63 -34.91 6.70 8.42
C ALA A 63 -35.65 8.02 8.59
N THR A 64 -35.75 8.49 9.84
CA THR A 64 -36.41 9.77 10.15
C THR A 64 -35.43 10.67 10.88
N TRP A 65 -35.36 11.93 10.46
CA TRP A 65 -34.58 12.96 11.15
C TRP A 65 -35.34 13.43 12.39
N GLN A 66 -34.65 13.44 13.53
CA GLN A 66 -35.19 13.98 14.78
C GLN A 66 -34.16 14.91 15.43
N ILE A 67 -34.66 16.04 15.93
CA ILE A 67 -33.86 16.98 16.73
C ILE A 67 -34.27 16.77 18.19
N VAL A 68 -33.33 16.31 19.00
CA VAL A 68 -33.53 16.09 20.45
C VAL A 68 -32.41 16.84 21.17
N ASP A 69 -32.77 17.71 22.12
CA ASP A 69 -31.83 18.53 22.91
C ASP A 69 -30.84 19.35 22.07
N CYS A 70 -31.32 20.00 21.01
CA CYS A 70 -30.51 20.80 20.06
C CYS A 70 -29.40 20.00 19.34
N GLN A 71 -29.47 18.67 19.34
CA GLN A 71 -28.62 17.80 18.52
C GLN A 71 -29.48 17.11 17.45
N GLU A 72 -29.04 17.18 16.20
CA GLU A 72 -29.66 16.43 15.13
C GLU A 72 -29.17 14.98 15.16
N ARG A 73 -30.11 14.02 15.19
CA ARG A 73 -29.80 12.59 15.14
C ARG A 73 -30.69 11.91 14.11
N ILE A 74 -30.11 10.92 13.43
CA ILE A 74 -30.84 10.03 12.52
C ILE A 74 -31.29 8.82 13.33
N VAL A 75 -32.60 8.61 13.41
CA VAL A 75 -33.19 7.44 14.05
C VAL A 75 -33.70 6.50 12.96
N ILE A 76 -33.07 5.33 12.87
CA ILE A 76 -33.48 4.26 11.97
C ILE A 76 -34.38 3.31 12.76
N SER A 77 -35.65 3.22 12.35
CA SER A 77 -36.63 2.33 12.99
C SER A 77 -36.84 1.09 12.11
N GLN A 78 -37.15 -0.05 12.71
CA GLN A 78 -37.42 -1.34 12.04
C GLN A 78 -36.19 -2.05 11.44
N LEU A 79 -35.09 -2.13 12.21
CA LEU A 79 -34.02 -3.06 11.87
C LEU A 79 -34.54 -4.52 12.01
N PRO A 80 -34.30 -5.40 11.02
CA PRO A 80 -34.74 -6.78 11.08
C PRO A 80 -34.04 -7.49 12.26
N THR A 81 -34.84 -8.17 13.09
CA THR A 81 -34.32 -8.98 14.19
C THR A 81 -33.57 -10.17 13.61
N ILE A 82 -32.25 -10.19 13.77
CA ILE A 82 -31.42 -11.31 13.35
C ILE A 82 -31.76 -12.50 14.24
N VAL A 83 -32.35 -13.55 13.65
CA VAL A 83 -32.56 -14.83 14.33
C VAL A 83 -31.24 -15.58 14.29
N THR A 84 -30.51 -15.57 15.41
CA THR A 84 -29.25 -16.30 15.55
C THR A 84 -29.53 -17.81 15.63
N PRO A 85 -29.00 -18.65 14.73
CA PRO A 85 -29.13 -20.09 14.86
C PRO A 85 -28.30 -20.62 16.06
N PRO A 86 -28.73 -21.71 16.70
CA PRO A 86 -28.06 -22.27 17.87
C PRO A 86 -26.66 -22.80 17.54
N LEU A 87 -25.71 -22.44 18.40
CA LEU A 87 -24.28 -22.73 18.30
C LEU A 87 -24.01 -24.24 18.48
N ALA A 88 -23.44 -24.87 17.46
CA ALA A 88 -22.99 -26.25 17.52
C ALA A 88 -21.74 -26.37 18.42
N THR A 89 -21.82 -27.27 19.40
CA THR A 89 -20.78 -27.56 20.38
C THR A 89 -19.71 -28.45 19.73
N HIS A 90 -18.50 -27.93 19.52
CA HIS A 90 -17.35 -28.74 19.12
C HIS A 90 -16.46 -29.06 20.31
N SER A 91 -16.18 -30.36 20.41
CA SER A 91 -15.43 -31.07 21.44
C SER A 91 -13.93 -30.77 21.43
N SER A 92 -13.36 -30.81 22.64
CA SER A 92 -11.96 -30.70 23.01
C SER A 92 -11.00 -31.53 22.15
N ILE A 93 -9.87 -30.94 21.76
CA ILE A 93 -8.67 -31.64 21.31
C ILE A 93 -7.55 -31.33 22.31
N GLU A 94 -6.89 -32.41 22.72
CA GLU A 94 -5.86 -32.49 23.76
C GLU A 94 -4.59 -31.68 23.46
N GLN A 95 -4.02 -31.16 24.54
CA GLN A 95 -2.72 -30.51 24.64
C GLN A 95 -1.58 -31.49 24.35
N GLY A 96 -0.68 -31.10 23.44
CA GLY A 96 0.65 -31.68 23.28
C GLY A 96 1.72 -30.67 23.71
N ASP A 97 2.73 -31.17 24.41
CA ASP A 97 3.72 -30.45 25.22
C ASP A 97 4.60 -29.40 24.51
N PRO A 98 5.15 -28.41 25.26
CA PRO A 98 5.99 -27.35 24.73
C PRO A 98 7.44 -27.78 24.45
N PHE A 99 7.91 -27.43 23.25
CA PHE A 99 9.31 -27.55 22.82
C PHE A 99 10.16 -26.42 23.44
N VAL A 100 11.16 -26.80 24.22
CA VAL A 100 12.16 -25.93 24.86
C VAL A 100 13.26 -25.62 23.84
N ILE A 101 13.48 -24.34 23.52
CA ILE A 101 14.68 -23.89 22.79
C ILE A 101 15.53 -23.06 23.75
N GLU A 102 16.70 -23.61 24.05
CA GLU A 102 17.74 -23.05 24.89
C GLU A 102 18.53 -22.00 24.09
N SER A 103 18.55 -20.78 24.62
CA SER A 103 19.23 -19.62 24.06
C SER A 103 20.59 -19.44 24.73
N GLU A 104 21.69 -19.65 24.00
CA GLU A 104 23.03 -19.22 24.39
C GLU A 104 23.53 -18.07 23.52
N SER A 105 24.03 -17.05 24.22
CA SER A 105 24.70 -15.82 23.77
C SER A 105 25.51 -15.33 24.98
N PRO A 106 26.49 -14.42 24.88
CA PRO A 106 27.51 -14.13 23.87
C PRO A 106 28.93 -14.12 24.52
N ASN A 107 30.01 -13.96 23.74
CA ASN A 107 31.20 -13.16 24.12
C ASN A 107 32.30 -13.16 23.04
N ALA A 108 32.67 -11.98 22.54
CA ALA A 108 34.01 -11.37 22.71
C ALA A 108 34.35 -10.36 21.58
N PRO A 109 34.95 -9.20 21.92
CA PRO A 109 35.27 -8.09 21.00
C PRO A 109 36.71 -8.18 20.47
N LEU A 110 37.06 -7.38 19.46
CA LEU A 110 38.40 -6.87 19.04
C LEU A 110 38.20 -6.23 17.62
N SER A 111 38.86 -5.19 17.13
CA SER A 111 39.96 -4.35 17.58
C SER A 111 39.93 -3.06 16.75
N LEU A 112 40.31 -1.96 17.39
CA LEU A 112 40.77 -0.71 16.80
C LEU A 112 42.02 -0.98 15.92
N VAL A 113 42.09 -0.43 14.71
CA VAL A 113 43.36 -0.13 14.03
C VAL A 113 43.26 1.23 13.37
N GLU A 114 44.08 2.12 13.92
CA GLU A 114 44.43 3.46 13.49
C GLU A 114 45.70 3.37 12.61
N ALA A 115 45.72 4.03 11.46
CA ALA A 115 46.97 4.39 10.78
C ALA A 115 46.75 5.53 9.78
N ALA A 116 47.47 6.62 10.05
CA ALA A 116 47.72 7.77 9.19
C ALA A 116 48.38 7.36 7.83
N ILE A 117 48.49 8.20 6.80
CA ILE A 117 49.55 9.20 6.62
C ILE A 117 49.32 9.91 5.25
N ALA A 118 49.83 11.15 5.17
CA ALA A 118 50.27 11.91 3.98
C ALA A 118 49.29 12.88 3.29
N GLY A 119 49.43 14.14 3.67
CA GLY A 119 49.17 15.30 2.81
C GLY A 119 50.36 15.67 1.90
N SER A 120 50.23 16.83 1.26
CA SER A 120 51.19 17.55 0.40
C SER A 120 51.27 17.03 -1.06
N LYS A 121 51.13 17.83 -2.13
CA LYS A 121 51.47 19.24 -2.37
C LYS A 121 50.58 19.88 -3.46
N LYS A 122 50.28 21.18 -3.28
CA LYS A 122 49.94 22.14 -4.35
C LYS A 122 51.24 22.77 -4.88
N THR A 123 51.38 22.88 -6.21
CA THR A 123 52.15 23.97 -6.85
C THR A 123 51.55 24.26 -8.24
N PRO A 124 51.31 25.53 -8.62
CA PRO A 124 50.91 25.91 -9.96
C PRO A 124 52.15 26.22 -10.81
N ALA A 125 52.20 25.70 -12.04
CA ALA A 125 53.20 26.11 -13.03
C ALA A 125 52.51 26.40 -14.38
N LYS A 126 52.74 27.62 -14.85
CA LYS A 126 52.20 28.28 -16.03
C LYS A 126 53.30 28.27 -17.09
N ILE A 127 53.17 27.51 -18.19
CA ILE A 127 54.07 27.66 -19.36
C ILE A 127 53.30 27.49 -20.68
N ALA A 128 53.28 28.62 -21.40
CA ALA A 128 53.38 28.85 -22.84
C ALA A 128 52.84 27.82 -23.86
N VAL A 129 51.89 28.34 -24.65
CA VAL A 129 51.44 27.85 -25.95
C VAL A 129 52.54 28.03 -27.02
N LYS A 130 52.80 26.96 -27.80
CA LYS A 130 53.29 27.04 -29.19
C LYS A 130 52.60 25.97 -30.03
N PRO A 131 52.13 26.28 -31.26
CA PRO A 131 51.46 25.32 -32.12
C PRO A 131 52.47 24.58 -33.00
N GLN A 132 52.49 23.25 -32.95
CA GLN A 132 53.22 22.42 -33.92
C GLN A 132 52.41 21.19 -34.36
N GLN A 133 51.88 21.34 -35.58
CA GLN A 133 51.77 20.39 -36.68
C GLN A 133 51.70 18.88 -36.39
N ALA A 134 50.54 18.34 -36.77
CA ALA A 134 50.27 17.04 -37.39
C ALA A 134 51.44 16.03 -37.44
N LYS A 135 51.36 15.04 -36.56
CA LYS A 135 51.82 13.68 -36.86
C LYS A 135 50.60 12.76 -36.84
N GLN A 136 50.37 12.10 -37.96
CA GLN A 136 49.38 11.05 -38.13
C GLN A 136 49.62 9.98 -37.06
N SER A 137 48.75 9.95 -36.05
CA SER A 137 48.70 8.84 -35.10
C SER A 137 48.07 7.65 -35.83
N THR A 138 48.85 6.60 -36.01
CA THR A 138 48.35 5.25 -36.21
C THR A 138 47.24 4.98 -35.21
N ALA A 139 46.04 4.73 -35.73
CA ALA A 139 44.86 4.45 -34.94
C ALA A 139 45.12 3.21 -34.08
N TYR A 140 45.34 3.42 -32.78
CA TYR A 140 45.23 2.35 -31.79
C TYR A 140 43.77 1.88 -31.80
N GLN A 141 43.51 0.78 -32.50
CA GLN A 141 42.27 0.02 -32.33
C GLN A 141 42.28 -0.48 -30.89
N THR A 142 41.59 0.26 -30.03
CA THR A 142 41.33 -0.16 -28.66
C THR A 142 40.50 -1.44 -28.75
N PRO A 143 40.91 -2.55 -28.12
CA PRO A 143 40.15 -3.78 -28.15
C PRO A 143 38.78 -3.51 -27.56
N THR A 144 37.74 -3.63 -28.40
CA THR A 144 36.34 -3.51 -28.01
C THR A 144 36.05 -4.62 -27.01
N LYS A 145 36.06 -4.26 -25.71
CA LYS A 145 35.72 -5.14 -24.60
C LYS A 145 34.32 -5.72 -24.86
N LYS A 146 34.26 -6.99 -25.25
CA LYS A 146 33.02 -7.73 -25.50
C LYS A 146 32.22 -7.74 -24.19
N VAL A 147 31.18 -6.91 -24.11
CA VAL A 147 30.28 -6.86 -22.96
C VAL A 147 29.53 -8.18 -22.92
N ILE A 148 29.87 -9.05 -21.96
CA ILE A 148 29.16 -10.31 -21.74
C ILE A 148 27.80 -9.94 -21.15
N GLN A 149 26.73 -10.11 -21.94
CA GLN A 149 25.38 -9.89 -21.46
C GLN A 149 24.95 -11.04 -20.53
N PRO A 150 24.20 -10.74 -19.44
CA PRO A 150 23.65 -11.78 -18.60
C PRO A 150 22.73 -12.70 -19.41
N GLN A 151 22.73 -13.97 -19.01
CA GLN A 151 21.91 -15.02 -19.62
C GLN A 151 21.05 -15.67 -18.55
N TYR A 152 19.80 -15.90 -18.89
CA TYR A 152 18.79 -16.52 -18.03
C TYR A 152 18.24 -17.74 -18.77
N VAL A 153 18.14 -18.86 -18.07
CA VAL A 153 17.82 -20.16 -18.69
C VAL A 153 16.58 -20.74 -18.03
N VAL A 154 15.67 -21.27 -18.83
CA VAL A 154 14.59 -22.19 -18.42
C VAL A 154 15.01 -23.58 -18.85
N THR A 155 15.15 -24.51 -17.91
CA THR A 155 15.48 -25.90 -18.25
C THR A 155 14.25 -26.62 -18.81
N LYS A 156 14.47 -27.59 -19.70
CA LYS A 156 13.40 -28.47 -20.20
C LYS A 156 12.67 -29.14 -19.03
N GLY A 157 11.33 -29.06 -19.03
CA GLY A 157 10.47 -29.61 -17.99
C GLY A 157 10.39 -28.74 -16.72
N GLN A 158 11.10 -27.61 -16.65
CA GLN A 158 11.01 -26.67 -15.54
C GLN A 158 9.84 -25.70 -15.74
N SER A 159 9.14 -25.34 -14.66
CA SER A 159 8.13 -24.27 -14.73
C SER A 159 8.77 -22.91 -14.93
N TYR A 160 8.08 -22.03 -15.66
CA TYR A 160 8.51 -20.65 -15.85
C TYR A 160 8.59 -19.88 -14.52
N MET A 161 7.70 -20.15 -13.57
CA MET A 161 7.71 -19.61 -12.22
C MET A 161 8.99 -19.99 -11.46
N THR A 162 9.41 -21.25 -11.53
CA THR A 162 10.66 -21.70 -10.89
C THR A 162 11.87 -21.02 -11.53
N ALA A 163 11.91 -20.91 -12.85
CA ALA A 163 12.99 -20.22 -13.56
C ALA A 163 13.06 -18.74 -13.15
N LEU A 164 11.93 -18.02 -13.12
CA LEU A 164 11.86 -16.63 -12.69
C LEU A 164 12.43 -16.43 -11.28
N ARG A 165 12.07 -17.29 -10.32
CA ARG A 165 12.62 -17.22 -8.95
C ARG A 165 14.14 -17.40 -8.94
N GLN A 166 14.66 -18.33 -9.74
CA GLN A 166 16.11 -18.53 -9.88
C GLN A 166 16.80 -17.33 -10.52
N TRP A 167 16.17 -16.68 -11.50
CA TRP A 167 16.72 -15.49 -12.16
C TRP A 167 16.80 -14.31 -11.20
N VAL A 168 15.75 -14.09 -10.41
CA VAL A 168 15.71 -13.09 -9.34
C VAL A 168 16.80 -13.36 -8.30
N ALA A 169 16.96 -14.63 -7.88
CA ALA A 169 18.01 -15.03 -6.93
C ALA A 169 19.42 -14.85 -7.50
N LYS A 170 19.62 -15.16 -8.79
CA LYS A 170 20.89 -14.97 -9.51
C LYS A 170 21.32 -13.50 -9.53
N ASP A 171 20.36 -12.59 -9.64
CA ASP A 171 20.58 -11.14 -9.59
C ASP A 171 20.71 -10.60 -8.16
N LYS A 172 20.71 -11.48 -7.14
CA LYS A 172 20.84 -11.15 -5.71
C LYS A 172 19.73 -10.22 -5.20
N LEU A 173 18.54 -10.32 -5.80
CA LEU A 173 17.37 -9.56 -5.38
C LEU A 173 16.69 -10.30 -4.24
N THR A 174 16.77 -9.75 -3.02
CA THR A 174 16.27 -10.42 -1.80
C THR A 174 14.83 -10.02 -1.43
N ARG A 175 14.35 -8.88 -1.90
CA ARG A 175 13.02 -8.33 -1.58
C ARG A 175 12.21 -8.17 -2.87
N VAL A 176 11.50 -9.21 -3.24
CA VAL A 176 10.73 -9.23 -4.49
C VAL A 176 9.24 -9.43 -4.22
N ALA A 177 8.44 -8.45 -4.62
CA ALA A 177 6.99 -8.55 -4.60
C ALA A 177 6.49 -9.32 -5.83
N TRP A 178 5.49 -10.17 -5.64
CA TRP A 178 4.85 -10.92 -6.70
C TRP A 178 3.37 -10.50 -6.75
N SER A 179 3.00 -9.70 -7.74
CA SER A 179 1.61 -9.26 -7.94
C SER A 179 1.12 -9.83 -9.26
N LEU A 180 0.67 -11.07 -9.20
CA LEU A 180 0.30 -11.87 -10.36
C LEU A 180 -1.13 -12.37 -10.20
N PRO A 181 -2.01 -12.14 -11.19
CA PRO A 181 -3.35 -12.72 -11.20
C PRO A 181 -3.29 -14.26 -11.20
N PRO A 182 -4.34 -14.95 -10.69
CA PRO A 182 -4.38 -16.41 -10.68
C PRO A 182 -4.16 -17.06 -12.06
N GLU A 183 -4.70 -16.47 -13.12
CA GLU A 183 -4.50 -16.94 -14.50
C GLU A 183 -3.03 -16.86 -14.93
N THR A 184 -2.35 -15.77 -14.60
CA THR A 184 -0.92 -15.61 -14.86
C THR A 184 -0.08 -16.60 -14.06
N ILE A 185 -0.43 -16.84 -12.79
CA ILE A 185 0.25 -17.85 -11.96
C ILE A 185 0.10 -19.24 -12.58
N LYS A 186 -1.09 -19.57 -13.07
CA LYS A 186 -1.36 -20.84 -13.76
C LYS A 186 -0.48 -21.00 -14.99
N THR A 187 -0.44 -20.02 -15.90
CA THR A 187 0.42 -20.05 -17.09
C THR A 187 1.91 -20.15 -16.72
N LEU A 188 2.36 -19.42 -15.70
CA LEU A 188 3.75 -19.48 -15.26
C LEU A 188 4.13 -20.81 -14.60
N ASN A 189 3.16 -21.55 -14.05
CA ASN A 189 3.40 -22.87 -13.47
C ASN A 189 3.50 -23.96 -14.54
N GLU A 190 3.15 -23.67 -15.80
CA GLU A 190 3.38 -24.58 -16.92
C GLU A 190 4.88 -24.76 -17.19
N THR A 191 5.24 -25.92 -17.72
CA THR A 191 6.63 -26.32 -17.94
C THR A 191 7.10 -26.02 -19.36
N SER A 192 8.32 -25.51 -19.52
CA SER A 192 8.91 -25.34 -20.86
C SER A 192 9.21 -26.71 -21.50
N PRO A 193 8.67 -27.00 -22.71
CA PRO A 193 8.83 -28.31 -23.34
C PRO A 193 10.25 -28.54 -23.89
N ASN A 194 10.94 -27.47 -24.28
CA ASN A 194 12.22 -27.55 -24.99
C ASN A 194 13.39 -26.93 -24.21
N GLY A 195 13.11 -26.15 -23.16
CA GLY A 195 14.10 -25.32 -22.51
C GLY A 195 14.52 -24.15 -23.38
N GLU A 196 14.80 -23.02 -22.75
CA GLU A 196 14.95 -21.74 -23.44
C GLU A 196 16.04 -20.90 -22.80
N VAL A 197 16.74 -20.11 -23.61
CA VAL A 197 17.79 -19.19 -23.15
C VAL A 197 17.45 -17.77 -23.55
N PHE A 198 17.28 -16.92 -22.55
CA PHE A 198 17.05 -15.50 -22.68
C PHE A 198 18.34 -14.73 -22.42
N LYS A 199 18.58 -13.68 -23.21
CA LYS A 199 19.75 -12.80 -23.09
C LYS A 199 19.30 -11.36 -22.88
N GLY A 200 20.02 -10.63 -22.05
CA GLY A 200 19.72 -9.23 -21.74
C GLY A 200 19.59 -8.98 -20.25
N SER A 201 19.04 -7.84 -19.87
CA SER A 201 18.73 -7.54 -18.46
C SER A 201 17.52 -8.34 -17.98
N LEU A 202 17.40 -8.55 -16.66
CA LEU A 202 16.24 -9.23 -16.07
C LEU A 202 14.91 -8.61 -16.52
N SER A 203 14.82 -7.27 -16.60
CA SER A 203 13.62 -6.58 -17.09
C SER A 203 13.26 -6.95 -18.52
N GLN A 204 14.25 -6.99 -19.42
CA GLN A 204 14.06 -7.39 -20.82
C GLN A 204 13.62 -8.85 -20.93
N VAL A 205 14.25 -9.72 -20.15
CA VAL A 205 13.95 -11.16 -20.13
C VAL A 205 12.55 -11.43 -19.61
N VAL A 206 12.15 -10.82 -18.49
CA VAL A 206 10.79 -10.94 -17.94
C VAL A 206 9.74 -10.47 -18.95
N SER A 207 9.97 -9.33 -19.60
CA SER A 207 9.06 -8.83 -20.64
C SER A 207 9.00 -9.75 -21.86
N THR A 208 10.13 -10.33 -22.27
CA THR A 208 10.19 -11.28 -23.40
C THR A 208 9.44 -12.57 -23.07
N LEU A 209 9.64 -13.10 -21.87
CA LEU A 209 8.89 -14.26 -21.37
C LEU A 209 7.39 -13.97 -21.33
N GLY A 210 6.98 -12.80 -20.83
CA GLY A 210 5.58 -12.38 -20.83
C GLY A 210 4.96 -12.40 -22.23
N LYS A 211 5.64 -11.83 -23.23
CA LYS A 211 5.19 -11.85 -24.62
C LYS A 211 5.06 -13.27 -25.18
N GLN A 212 5.97 -14.17 -24.82
CA GLN A 212 5.92 -15.56 -25.28
C GLN A 212 4.74 -16.32 -24.69
N LEU A 213 4.37 -16.01 -23.45
CA LEU A 213 3.25 -16.63 -22.73
C LEU A 213 1.93 -15.87 -22.91
N ASP A 214 1.87 -14.90 -23.83
CA ASP A 214 0.73 -13.99 -24.04
C ASP A 214 0.21 -13.37 -22.73
N THR A 215 1.13 -13.00 -21.84
CA THR A 215 0.84 -12.47 -20.51
C THR A 215 1.63 -11.18 -20.28
N PRO A 216 1.01 -10.07 -19.86
CA PRO A 216 1.70 -8.80 -19.67
C PRO A 216 2.57 -8.82 -18.41
N LEU A 217 3.74 -9.46 -18.48
CA LEU A 217 4.71 -9.50 -17.38
C LEU A 217 5.66 -8.31 -17.43
N HIS A 218 5.78 -7.66 -16.28
CA HIS A 218 6.64 -6.52 -16.07
C HIS A 218 7.55 -6.74 -14.86
N PHE A 219 8.73 -6.14 -14.92
CA PHE A 219 9.68 -6.11 -13.81
C PHE A 219 9.96 -4.67 -13.42
N ALA A 220 9.69 -4.35 -12.16
CA ALA A 220 10.01 -3.07 -11.56
C ALA A 220 11.15 -3.24 -10.55
N HIS A 221 12.08 -2.28 -10.51
CA HIS A 221 13.18 -2.28 -9.55
C HIS A 221 13.41 -0.87 -9.01
N ASN A 222 13.43 -0.75 -7.69
CA ASN A 222 13.78 0.45 -6.97
C ASN A 222 15.11 0.20 -6.22
N PRO A 223 16.26 0.63 -6.79
CA PRO A 223 17.57 0.39 -6.17
C PRO A 223 17.76 1.18 -4.88
N MET A 224 17.06 2.32 -4.69
CA MET A 224 17.17 3.12 -3.47
C MET A 224 16.52 2.43 -2.27
N LYS A 225 15.35 1.83 -2.47
CA LYS A 225 14.66 1.04 -1.42
C LYS A 225 15.15 -0.42 -1.38
N GLY A 226 15.94 -0.86 -2.36
CA GLY A 226 16.36 -2.26 -2.51
C GLY A 226 15.18 -3.21 -2.73
N LEU A 227 14.12 -2.73 -3.41
CA LEU A 227 12.90 -3.48 -3.67
C LEU A 227 12.80 -3.81 -5.17
N SER A 228 12.23 -4.96 -5.47
CA SER A 228 11.86 -5.35 -6.83
C SER A 228 10.45 -5.91 -6.86
N ALA A 229 9.84 -5.96 -8.04
CA ALA A 229 8.59 -6.68 -8.23
C ALA A 229 8.52 -7.32 -9.62
N ILE A 230 7.82 -8.44 -9.68
CA ILE A 230 7.30 -9.02 -10.91
C ILE A 230 5.78 -8.89 -10.83
N HIS A 231 5.19 -8.21 -11.82
CA HIS A 231 3.77 -7.85 -11.80
C HIS A 231 3.13 -7.81 -13.18
N THR A 232 1.81 -7.76 -13.22
CA THR A 232 1.02 -7.50 -14.44
C THR A 232 0.39 -6.12 -14.50
N LEU A 233 0.64 -5.28 -13.49
CA LEU A 233 0.19 -3.89 -13.46
C LEU A 233 0.87 -3.07 -14.58
N GLY A 234 0.28 -1.94 -14.96
CA GLY A 234 0.80 -1.05 -16.01
C GLY A 234 2.18 -0.45 -15.72
N SER A 235 2.67 0.43 -16.61
CA SER A 235 4.06 0.89 -16.61
C SER A 235 4.46 1.82 -15.44
N ASN A 236 3.51 2.31 -14.64
CA ASN A 236 3.78 3.25 -13.55
C ASN A 236 3.36 2.63 -12.21
N VAL A 237 4.30 1.94 -11.58
CA VAL A 237 4.10 1.29 -10.29
C VAL A 237 5.02 1.87 -9.24
N GLU A 238 4.62 1.68 -7.99
CA GLU A 238 5.36 2.05 -6.81
C GLU A 238 5.61 0.82 -5.94
N LEU A 239 6.81 0.76 -5.35
CA LEU A 239 7.26 -0.34 -4.49
C LEU A 239 7.35 0.15 -3.06
N ASN A 240 6.65 -0.54 -2.17
CA ASN A 240 6.58 -0.22 -0.75
C ASN A 240 6.94 -1.42 0.10
N TRP A 241 7.53 -1.14 1.26
CA TRP A 241 7.92 -2.16 2.23
C TRP A 241 6.90 -2.17 3.35
N VAL A 242 6.14 -3.24 3.49
CA VAL A 242 5.18 -3.39 4.56
C VAL A 242 5.91 -3.89 5.80
N HIS A 243 5.89 -3.12 6.88
CA HIS A 243 6.63 -3.46 8.10
C HIS A 243 5.96 -2.96 9.38
N GLY A 244 6.17 -3.70 10.46
CA GLY A 244 5.62 -3.39 11.78
C GLY A 244 5.52 -4.69 12.60
N ALA A 245 5.41 -4.57 13.91
CA ALA A 245 5.15 -5.75 14.76
C ALA A 245 3.70 -6.25 14.62
N THR A 246 2.79 -5.36 14.22
CA THR A 246 1.35 -5.62 14.10
C THR A 246 0.81 -5.04 12.80
N LEU A 247 -0.37 -5.50 12.38
CA LEU A 247 -1.06 -4.99 11.20
C LEU A 247 -1.40 -3.50 11.36
N LYS A 248 -1.84 -3.06 12.55
CA LYS A 248 -2.03 -1.63 12.84
C LYS A 248 -0.77 -0.82 12.57
N ALA A 249 0.38 -1.28 13.07
CA ALA A 249 1.66 -0.60 12.83
C ALA A 249 2.04 -0.61 11.35
N ALA A 250 1.80 -1.71 10.64
CA ALA A 250 2.09 -1.82 9.21
C ALA A 250 1.24 -0.87 8.36
N VAL A 251 -0.06 -0.79 8.65
CA VAL A 251 -0.97 0.15 7.99
C VAL A 251 -0.60 1.58 8.31
N HIS A 252 -0.26 1.89 9.57
CA HIS A 252 0.21 3.22 9.95
C HIS A 252 1.43 3.65 9.13
N ASN A 253 2.47 2.80 9.07
CA ASN A 253 3.70 3.10 8.31
C ASN A 253 3.40 3.24 6.80
N LEU A 254 2.55 2.38 6.25
CA LEU A 254 2.12 2.49 4.86
C LEU A 254 1.35 3.80 4.61
N THR A 255 0.50 4.22 5.54
CA THR A 255 -0.26 5.47 5.45
C THR A 255 0.69 6.67 5.39
N THR A 256 1.72 6.68 6.24
CA THR A 256 2.74 7.73 6.22
C THR A 256 3.58 7.71 4.95
N ASP A 257 3.89 6.53 4.41
CA ASP A 257 4.66 6.40 3.15
C ASP A 257 3.94 7.00 1.93
N PHE A 258 2.61 7.06 1.97
CA PHE A 258 1.77 7.65 0.92
C PHE A 258 1.31 9.08 1.22
N ASP A 259 1.84 9.71 2.28
CA ASP A 259 1.44 11.05 2.75
C ASP A 259 -0.06 11.15 3.12
N TRP A 260 -0.68 10.05 3.57
CA TRP A 260 -2.04 10.07 4.12
C TRP A 260 -2.02 10.40 5.62
N SER A 261 -3.13 10.95 6.11
CA SER A 261 -3.29 11.34 7.49
C SER A 261 -3.77 10.18 8.36
N TRP A 262 -2.96 9.83 9.37
CA TRP A 262 -3.34 8.89 10.42
C TRP A 262 -3.70 9.62 11.70
N LYS A 263 -4.84 9.28 12.30
CA LYS A 263 -5.25 9.77 13.61
C LYS A 263 -4.98 8.71 14.67
N GLU A 264 -4.10 9.03 15.60
CA GLU A 264 -3.95 8.19 16.78
C GLU A 264 -5.10 8.46 17.76
N GLY A 265 -5.86 7.42 18.08
CA GLY A 265 -6.95 7.49 19.05
C GLY A 265 -7.06 6.15 19.76
N MET A 266 -7.17 6.19 21.09
CA MET A 266 -7.44 5.00 21.90
C MET A 266 -8.94 4.65 21.95
N THR A 267 -9.80 5.54 21.47
CA THR A 267 -11.24 5.34 21.42
C THR A 267 -11.70 5.00 20.01
N ILE A 268 -12.67 4.08 19.92
CA ILE A 268 -13.30 3.65 18.66
C ILE A 268 -13.86 4.83 17.86
N GLN A 269 -14.17 5.95 18.53
CA GLN A 269 -14.81 7.13 17.93
C GLN A 269 -13.81 8.17 17.36
N GLY A 270 -12.50 8.02 17.57
CA GLY A 270 -11.53 9.08 17.21
C GLY A 270 -10.25 8.62 16.49
N GLY A 271 -9.95 7.32 16.50
CA GLY A 271 -8.74 6.77 15.86
C GLY A 271 -8.94 6.32 14.42
N SER A 272 -7.87 6.33 13.64
CA SER A 272 -7.83 5.68 12.31
C SER A 272 -7.92 4.16 12.38
N TRP A 273 -7.67 3.56 13.54
CA TRP A 273 -7.88 2.14 13.80
C TRP A 273 -9.09 1.95 14.70
N MET A 274 -10.19 1.44 14.13
CA MET A 274 -11.46 1.23 14.82
C MET A 274 -11.75 -0.26 15.08
N SER A 275 -10.98 -1.17 14.48
CA SER A 275 -11.03 -2.60 14.78
C SER A 275 -10.62 -2.85 16.24
N PRO A 276 -11.40 -3.63 17.03
CA PRO A 276 -11.05 -3.98 18.40
C PRO A 276 -9.77 -4.82 18.46
N ASP A 277 -9.58 -5.69 17.46
CA ASP A 277 -8.42 -6.57 17.38
C ASP A 277 -7.24 -5.91 16.69
N ASN A 278 -6.04 -6.26 17.16
CA ASN A 278 -4.78 -5.89 16.53
C ASN A 278 -4.02 -7.15 16.09
N PHE A 279 -4.11 -7.46 14.81
CA PHE A 279 -3.52 -8.65 14.22
C PHE A 279 -1.99 -8.57 14.18
N GLN A 280 -1.32 -9.71 14.37
CA GLN A 280 0.14 -9.77 14.20
C GLN A 280 0.50 -9.77 12.72
N LEU A 281 1.59 -9.07 12.38
CA LEU A 281 2.16 -9.15 11.04
C LEU A 281 3.19 -10.28 11.05
N ALA A 282 2.95 -11.35 10.30
CA ALA A 282 3.81 -12.55 10.31
C ALA A 282 5.28 -12.23 9.97
N ALA A 283 5.50 -11.39 8.95
CA ALA A 283 6.81 -10.89 8.58
C ALA A 283 6.66 -9.60 7.74
N PRO A 284 7.68 -8.74 7.69
CA PRO A 284 7.73 -7.67 6.70
C PRO A 284 7.86 -8.21 5.27
N TYR A 285 7.16 -7.59 4.32
CA TYR A 285 7.18 -8.02 2.91
C TYR A 285 7.05 -6.85 1.93
N PRO A 286 7.56 -6.98 0.70
CA PRO A 286 7.41 -5.95 -0.31
C PRO A 286 6.05 -6.07 -1.00
N ILE A 287 5.43 -4.93 -1.33
CA ILE A 287 4.24 -4.86 -2.17
C ILE A 287 4.51 -3.95 -3.38
N VAL A 288 3.67 -4.12 -4.40
CA VAL A 288 3.66 -3.27 -5.59
C VAL A 288 2.24 -2.78 -5.82
N SER A 289 2.10 -1.49 -6.11
CA SER A 289 0.83 -0.85 -6.42
C SER A 289 0.99 0.10 -7.60
N PRO A 290 -0.11 0.48 -8.29
CA PRO A 290 -0.05 1.65 -9.17
C PRO A 290 0.44 2.87 -8.39
N ARG A 291 1.22 3.73 -9.06
CA ARG A 291 1.81 4.91 -8.40
C ARG A 291 0.73 5.84 -7.86
N GLY A 292 0.82 6.19 -6.58
CA GLY A 292 -0.16 7.05 -5.89
C GLY A 292 -1.50 6.38 -5.57
N ASP A 293 -1.72 5.11 -5.93
CA ASP A 293 -2.93 4.37 -5.59
C ASP A 293 -2.79 3.72 -4.21
N PHE A 294 -2.98 4.54 -3.19
CA PHE A 294 -2.95 4.10 -1.79
C PHE A 294 -4.04 3.06 -1.48
N ALA A 295 -5.22 3.18 -2.10
CA ALA A 295 -6.32 2.26 -1.88
C ALA A 295 -5.94 0.83 -2.31
N PHE A 296 -5.32 0.69 -3.47
CA PHE A 296 -4.81 -0.59 -3.95
C PHE A 296 -3.74 -1.17 -3.00
N ALA A 297 -2.77 -0.35 -2.60
CA ALA A 297 -1.70 -0.77 -1.70
C ALA A 297 -2.27 -1.23 -0.34
N LEU A 298 -3.18 -0.46 0.24
CA LEU A 298 -3.82 -0.76 1.51
C LEU A 298 -4.65 -2.03 1.43
N ASN A 299 -5.48 -2.18 0.39
CA ASN A 299 -6.27 -3.40 0.20
C ASN A 299 -5.39 -4.64 0.05
N THR A 300 -4.21 -4.51 -0.57
CA THR A 300 -3.25 -5.61 -0.67
C THR A 300 -2.71 -6.03 0.71
N VAL A 301 -2.48 -5.07 1.61
CA VAL A 301 -2.00 -5.36 2.98
C VAL A 301 -3.09 -5.94 3.87
N LEU A 302 -4.33 -5.48 3.70
CA LEU A 302 -5.49 -5.96 4.45
C LEU A 302 -6.08 -7.27 3.91
N ASP A 303 -5.59 -7.74 2.76
CA ASP A 303 -6.05 -9.00 2.18
C ASP A 303 -5.78 -10.17 3.14
N GLY A 304 -6.78 -11.05 3.29
CA GLY A 304 -6.75 -12.15 4.25
C GLY A 304 -7.05 -11.79 5.71
N TYR A 305 -7.17 -10.50 6.07
CA TYR A 305 -7.57 -10.09 7.42
C TYR A 305 -9.06 -9.74 7.48
N PRO A 306 -9.74 -9.91 8.64
CA PRO A 306 -11.15 -9.60 8.83
C PRO A 306 -11.41 -8.10 9.02
N VAL A 307 -10.59 -7.26 8.38
CA VAL A 307 -10.70 -5.79 8.41
C VAL A 307 -10.73 -5.22 7.00
N GLN A 308 -11.33 -4.05 6.88
CA GLN A 308 -11.45 -3.27 5.64
C GLN A 308 -11.11 -1.81 5.92
N ALA A 309 -10.77 -1.09 4.85
CA ALA A 309 -10.46 0.33 4.91
C ALA A 309 -11.59 1.18 4.35
N GLN A 310 -11.91 2.27 5.04
CA GLN A 310 -12.69 3.39 4.52
C GLN A 310 -11.79 4.60 4.36
N LEU A 311 -11.73 5.13 3.15
CA LEU A 311 -10.86 6.23 2.77
C LEU A 311 -11.68 7.51 2.54
N LEU A 312 -11.31 8.60 3.23
CA LEU A 312 -11.86 9.92 3.01
C LEU A 312 -10.88 10.74 2.16
N TYR A 313 -11.02 10.67 0.85
CA TYR A 313 -10.11 11.31 -0.11
C TYR A 313 -9.96 12.83 0.08
N GLY A 314 -11.05 13.54 0.45
CA GLY A 314 -11.02 15.00 0.62
C GLY A 314 -10.11 15.47 1.76
N THR A 315 -9.91 14.64 2.79
CA THR A 315 -9.06 14.95 3.96
C THR A 315 -7.86 14.01 4.06
N GLN A 316 -7.69 13.09 3.10
CA GLN A 316 -6.73 11.99 3.13
C GLN A 316 -6.73 11.24 4.48
N LEU A 317 -7.90 11.07 5.08
CA LEU A 317 -8.05 10.33 6.34
C LEU A 317 -8.42 8.88 6.06
N ILE A 318 -7.95 7.99 6.92
CA ILE A 318 -8.21 6.56 6.81
C ILE A 318 -8.87 6.04 8.08
N PHE A 319 -9.77 5.08 7.91
CA PHE A 319 -10.40 4.33 8.99
C PHE A 319 -10.33 2.84 8.67
N ILE A 320 -9.83 2.05 9.61
CA ILE A 320 -9.78 0.58 9.51
C ILE A 320 -10.83 0.00 10.45
N MET A 321 -11.77 -0.75 9.88
CA MET A 321 -12.93 -1.34 10.58
C MET A 321 -13.00 -2.84 10.28
N GLU A 322 -13.78 -3.59 11.04
CA GLU A 322 -14.04 -5.00 10.73
C GLU A 322 -14.87 -5.15 9.44
N LYS A 323 -14.69 -6.28 8.76
CA LYS A 323 -15.56 -6.70 7.66
C LYS A 323 -16.82 -7.32 8.27
N GLU A 324 -17.98 -6.81 7.87
CA GLU A 324 -19.29 -7.43 8.16
C GLU A 324 -19.54 -8.65 7.27
#